data_AF-H2NT53-F1
#
_entry.id   AF-H2NT53-F1
#
_cell.length_a   1.000
_cell.length_b   1.000
_cell.length_c   1.000
_cell.angle_alpha   90.00
_cell.angle_beta   90.00
_cell.angle_gamma   90.00
#
_symmetry.space_group_name_H-M   'P 1'
#
loop_
_entity.id
_entity.type
_entity.pdbx_description
1 polymer ?
#
loop_
_entity_poly.entity_id
_entity_poly.type
_entity_poly.pdbx_seq_one_letter_code
_entity_poly.pdbx_strand_id
1 'polypeptide(L)'
;MAAPSWRGARLVQSVLRVWQVGRHVARERVIPFSSPLGFQRRCVSCVAGSAFSGPRLASASRSNGQGSALDHFLGFSQPDSSVTPCVPAVSMHRDEQDVLLVHHPDMPENPRVLRVVLLGAPNAGKSTLSNQLLGRKVFPVSKKVHTTRCQALGVITENETQVILLDTPGIISPGKQKRHHLELSLLEDPWKSMESADLVVVLVDVSDKWTRNQLSPQLLRCLTKFSQIPSVLVMNKVDCLKQKSVLLELTAALTEGVVNGKKLKMRQAFHSHPGTHCPSPAVKDPNTQSVGNPQRTGWPHFKEIFMLSALSQEDVKTLKQYLLTQAQPGPWEYHSAVLTSQTPEEICANIIREKLLEHLPQEVPYNVQQKTAVWEEGPGGELVIQQKLLVPKESYMKLLIGPKGHVISQIAQEAGRDLMDIFLCDVDIHLSVKLLK
;
A
#
# COMPACT_ATOMS: atom_id res chain seq x y z
N MET A 1 29.97 37.93 -52.68
CA MET A 1 31.40 37.61 -52.46
C MET A 1 31.49 36.34 -51.62
N ALA A 2 32.57 35.57 -51.78
CA ALA A 2 33.04 34.46 -50.93
C ALA A 2 32.10 33.25 -50.63
N ALA A 3 32.65 32.05 -50.89
CA ALA A 3 32.32 30.73 -50.33
C ALA A 3 33.66 30.14 -49.77
N PRO A 4 33.88 28.83 -49.44
CA PRO A 4 33.06 27.61 -49.49
C PRO A 4 32.80 27.06 -48.05
N SER A 5 32.82 25.78 -47.59
CA SER A 5 33.19 24.46 -48.15
C SER A 5 32.55 23.30 -47.32
N TRP A 6 32.18 22.15 -47.91
CA TRP A 6 32.89 20.83 -47.86
C TRP A 6 33.06 20.16 -46.47
N ARG A 7 32.85 18.85 -46.27
CA ARG A 7 32.30 17.72 -47.10
C ARG A 7 31.50 16.76 -46.18
N GLY A 8 30.71 15.83 -46.74
CA GLY A 8 30.34 14.60 -46.00
C GLY A 8 29.15 13.81 -46.53
N ALA A 9 29.29 13.08 -47.64
CA ALA A 9 28.22 12.21 -48.17
C ALA A 9 28.76 10.84 -48.63
N ARG A 10 28.01 9.77 -48.32
CA ARG A 10 27.93 8.42 -48.94
C ARG A 10 27.26 7.44 -47.97
N LEU A 11 26.52 6.41 -48.38
CA LEU A 11 25.62 6.26 -49.54
C LEU A 11 24.73 5.03 -49.24
N VAL A 12 23.46 5.02 -49.63
CA VAL A 12 22.56 3.86 -49.45
C VAL A 12 21.94 3.46 -50.79
N GLN A 13 22.33 2.28 -51.29
CA GLN A 13 21.64 1.50 -52.34
C GLN A 13 21.80 0.02 -51.95
N SER A 14 20.77 -0.80 -51.74
CA SER A 14 19.60 -1.16 -52.59
C SER A 14 19.87 -2.34 -53.51
N VAL A 15 19.48 -3.55 -53.08
CA VAL A 15 19.16 -4.70 -53.95
C VAL A 15 17.94 -5.42 -53.37
N LEU A 16 16.91 -5.67 -54.19
CA LEU A 16 15.77 -6.50 -53.82
C LEU A 16 16.07 -7.98 -54.09
N ARG A 17 15.38 -8.89 -53.38
CA ARG A 17 14.83 -10.11 -54.00
C ARG A 17 13.53 -10.55 -53.31
N VAL A 18 12.43 -10.46 -54.05
CA VAL A 18 11.15 -11.11 -53.75
C VAL A 18 11.24 -12.57 -54.17
N TRP A 19 10.64 -13.49 -53.40
CA TRP A 19 9.90 -14.65 -53.92
C TRP A 19 8.76 -14.98 -52.94
N GLN A 20 7.67 -15.55 -53.45
CA GLN A 20 6.39 -15.75 -52.75
C GLN A 20 5.79 -17.12 -53.15
N VAL A 21 4.61 -17.45 -52.62
CA VAL A 21 3.78 -18.65 -52.90
C VAL A 21 4.25 -19.91 -52.14
N GLY A 22 3.37 -20.70 -51.50
CA GLY A 22 1.90 -20.57 -51.45
C GLY A 22 1.21 -21.45 -50.39
N ARG A 23 -0.13 -21.39 -50.39
CA ARG A 23 -1.02 -22.20 -49.53
C ARG A 23 -1.26 -23.58 -50.15
N HIS A 24 -1.51 -24.60 -49.32
CA HIS A 24 -2.32 -25.77 -49.70
C HIS A 24 -3.13 -26.31 -48.51
N VAL A 25 -4.15 -27.13 -48.79
CA VAL A 25 -5.20 -27.56 -47.85
C VAL A 25 -5.25 -29.09 -47.72
N ALA A 26 -5.30 -29.58 -46.46
CA ALA A 26 -5.88 -30.87 -46.06
C ALA A 26 -6.35 -30.70 -44.59
N ARG A 27 -7.62 -30.92 -44.21
CA ARG A 27 -8.45 -32.14 -44.17
C ARG A 27 -7.99 -33.20 -43.16
N GLU A 28 -8.95 -33.64 -42.34
CA GLU A 28 -8.77 -34.55 -41.20
C GLU A 28 -8.48 -36.00 -41.62
N ARG A 29 -7.81 -36.73 -40.73
CA ARG A 29 -8.16 -38.13 -40.42
C ARG A 29 -7.72 -38.49 -38.99
N VAL A 30 -8.41 -39.44 -38.39
CA VAL A 30 -8.28 -39.84 -36.97
C VAL A 30 -7.93 -41.34 -36.89
N ILE A 31 -7.51 -41.80 -35.70
CA ILE A 31 -7.34 -43.21 -35.28
C ILE A 31 -6.11 -43.92 -35.93
N PRO A 32 -5.44 -44.86 -35.22
CA PRO A 32 -4.81 -44.75 -33.90
C PRO A 32 -3.29 -44.98 -34.00
N PHE A 33 -2.52 -44.80 -32.92
CA PHE A 33 -1.25 -45.55 -32.78
C PHE A 33 -0.94 -45.97 -31.34
N SER A 34 -0.42 -47.18 -31.22
CA SER A 34 0.01 -47.81 -29.98
C SER A 34 1.43 -47.41 -29.58
N SER A 35 1.70 -47.51 -28.28
CA SER A 35 3.04 -47.65 -27.67
C SER A 35 3.84 -48.82 -28.30
N PRO A 36 5.17 -48.97 -28.08
CA PRO A 36 5.93 -48.42 -26.95
C PRO A 36 7.35 -47.88 -27.24
N LEU A 37 8.09 -47.58 -26.15
CA LEU A 37 9.56 -47.46 -26.02
C LEU A 37 10.28 -46.21 -26.59
N GLY A 38 10.59 -45.28 -25.67
CA GLY A 38 11.98 -44.84 -25.47
C GLY A 38 12.45 -43.54 -26.12
N PHE A 39 12.46 -42.43 -25.36
CA PHE A 39 13.71 -41.85 -24.82
C PHE A 39 13.41 -40.74 -23.78
N GLN A 40 14.34 -40.49 -22.86
CA GLN A 40 14.15 -39.52 -21.77
C GLN A 40 14.49 -38.07 -22.16
N ARG A 41 13.59 -37.13 -21.83
CA ARG A 41 13.96 -35.76 -21.41
C ARG A 41 13.15 -35.39 -20.17
N ARG A 42 13.83 -34.96 -19.10
CA ARG A 42 13.21 -34.68 -17.80
C ARG A 42 12.47 -33.33 -17.81
N CYS A 43 11.15 -33.35 -17.94
CA CYS A 43 10.32 -32.31 -17.32
C CYS A 43 10.10 -32.68 -15.86
N VAL A 44 10.32 -31.74 -14.94
CA VAL A 44 10.05 -31.94 -13.51
C VAL A 44 8.72 -31.26 -13.18
N SER A 45 7.62 -31.99 -13.39
CA SER A 45 6.29 -31.62 -12.92
C SER A 45 6.04 -32.28 -11.56
N CYS A 46 6.23 -31.53 -10.47
CA CYS A 46 5.89 -31.99 -9.13
C CYS A 46 4.37 -31.94 -8.94
N VAL A 47 3.66 -32.99 -9.35
CA VAL A 47 2.26 -33.18 -8.96
C VAL A 47 2.24 -33.74 -7.54
N ALA A 48 1.78 -32.91 -6.59
CA ALA A 48 1.58 -33.29 -5.20
C ALA A 48 0.12 -32.98 -4.82
N GLY A 49 -0.80 -33.83 -5.26
CA GLY A 49 -2.21 -33.71 -4.92
C GLY A 49 -2.46 -34.09 -3.46
N SER A 50 -2.49 -33.10 -2.56
CA SER A 50 -2.89 -33.26 -1.16
C SER A 50 -4.23 -32.57 -0.91
N ALA A 51 -5.33 -33.27 -1.22
CA ALA A 51 -6.68 -32.82 -0.89
C ALA A 51 -6.89 -32.82 0.63
N PHE A 52 -6.71 -31.66 1.26
CA PHE A 52 -6.88 -31.50 2.71
C PHE A 52 -8.35 -31.25 3.06
N SER A 53 -9.08 -32.31 3.38
CA SER A 53 -10.41 -32.19 3.98
C SER A 53 -10.29 -31.73 5.44
N GLY A 54 -10.49 -30.44 5.68
CA GLY A 54 -10.62 -29.88 7.03
C GLY A 54 -11.94 -30.28 7.70
N PRO A 55 -12.01 -30.32 9.05
CA PRO A 55 -13.23 -30.70 9.76
C PRO A 55 -14.34 -29.65 9.58
N ARG A 56 -15.56 -30.11 9.28
CA ARG A 56 -16.75 -29.24 9.18
C ARG A 56 -17.07 -28.61 10.54
N LEU A 57 -16.80 -27.31 10.69
CA LEU A 57 -17.31 -26.51 11.80
C LEU A 57 -18.80 -26.21 11.56
N ALA A 58 -19.67 -27.00 12.19
CA ALA A 58 -21.11 -26.73 12.21
C ALA A 58 -21.40 -25.49 13.07
N SER A 59 -22.02 -24.47 12.49
CA SER A 59 -22.44 -23.25 13.16
C SER A 59 -23.63 -23.51 14.09
N ALA A 60 -23.35 -23.63 15.40
CA ALA A 60 -24.35 -23.85 16.44
C ALA A 60 -24.40 -22.66 17.42
N SER A 61 -24.80 -21.49 16.93
CA SER A 61 -25.00 -20.26 17.71
C SER A 61 -26.22 -20.37 18.64
N ARG A 62 -26.02 -20.93 19.85
CA ARG A 62 -26.99 -20.84 20.95
C ARG A 62 -26.98 -19.44 21.57
N SER A 63 -27.72 -18.51 20.99
CA SER A 63 -28.10 -17.26 21.64
C SER A 63 -29.08 -17.54 22.77
N ASN A 64 -28.63 -17.36 24.03
CA ASN A 64 -29.46 -17.61 25.21
C ASN A 64 -30.31 -16.36 25.53
N GLY A 65 -31.30 -16.07 24.67
CA GLY A 65 -32.11 -14.85 24.74
C GLY A 65 -33.11 -14.88 25.90
N GLN A 66 -32.98 -13.95 26.85
CA GLN A 66 -34.07 -13.55 27.74
C GLN A 66 -34.94 -12.50 27.04
N GLY A 67 -35.73 -12.95 26.06
CA GLY A 67 -36.86 -12.19 25.51
C GLY A 67 -38.15 -12.66 26.17
N SER A 68 -39.03 -11.74 26.56
CA SER A 68 -40.34 -12.10 27.11
C SER A 68 -41.26 -12.59 25.99
N ALA A 69 -42.02 -13.65 26.22
CA ALA A 69 -42.93 -14.23 25.21
C ALA A 69 -44.16 -13.35 24.86
N LEU A 70 -44.18 -12.10 25.32
CA LEU A 70 -45.27 -11.14 25.15
C LEU A 70 -45.02 -10.13 24.02
N ASP A 71 -43.76 -9.73 23.79
CA ASP A 71 -43.42 -8.72 22.79
C ASP A 71 -43.78 -9.17 21.36
N HIS A 72 -43.68 -10.48 21.12
CA HIS A 72 -44.01 -11.11 19.84
C HIS A 72 -45.51 -11.11 19.49
N PHE A 73 -46.39 -10.72 20.42
CA PHE A 73 -47.86 -10.68 20.25
C PHE A 73 -48.42 -9.28 19.94
N LEU A 74 -47.65 -8.21 20.16
CA LEU A 74 -48.16 -6.82 20.09
C LEU A 74 -47.67 -6.00 18.89
N GLY A 75 -46.85 -6.59 18.01
CA GLY A 75 -46.55 -6.02 16.68
C GLY A 75 -45.69 -4.75 16.66
N PHE A 76 -45.05 -4.39 17.79
CA PHE A 76 -44.12 -3.26 17.86
C PHE A 76 -42.71 -3.67 17.43
N SER A 77 -42.39 -3.50 16.15
CA SER A 77 -41.01 -3.57 15.66
C SER A 77 -40.21 -2.36 16.16
N GLN A 78 -39.44 -2.54 17.25
CA GLN A 78 -38.32 -1.65 17.54
C GLN A 78 -37.20 -1.86 16.51
N PRO A 79 -36.47 -0.81 16.09
CA PRO A 79 -35.30 -1.00 15.23
C PRO A 79 -34.14 -1.57 16.05
N ASP A 80 -33.60 -2.72 15.62
CA ASP A 80 -32.43 -3.36 16.24
C ASP A 80 -31.16 -2.48 16.09
N SER A 81 -30.92 -1.62 17.07
CA SER A 81 -29.79 -0.68 17.09
C SER A 81 -28.47 -1.36 17.48
N SER A 82 -28.09 -2.42 16.75
CA SER A 82 -26.80 -3.12 16.92
C SER A 82 -26.26 -3.68 15.60
N VAL A 83 -26.42 -2.96 14.48
CA VAL A 83 -25.70 -3.26 13.24
C VAL A 83 -24.21 -2.97 13.44
N THR A 84 -23.43 -4.01 13.77
CA THR A 84 -21.97 -3.93 13.71
C THR A 84 -21.56 -3.65 12.26
N PRO A 85 -20.82 -2.57 11.94
CA PRO A 85 -20.42 -2.30 10.56
C PRO A 85 -19.52 -3.43 10.03
N CYS A 86 -20.07 -4.24 9.12
CA CYS A 86 -19.29 -5.27 8.45
C CYS A 86 -18.39 -4.59 7.42
N VAL A 87 -17.07 -4.70 7.60
CA VAL A 87 -16.11 -4.16 6.60
C VAL A 87 -16.36 -4.89 5.28
N PRO A 88 -16.66 -4.18 4.17
CA PRO A 88 -16.98 -4.85 2.91
C PRO A 88 -15.82 -5.74 2.44
N ALA A 89 -16.14 -6.78 1.66
CA ALA A 89 -15.15 -7.49 0.87
C ALA A 89 -14.69 -6.60 -0.31
N VAL A 90 -13.53 -6.88 -0.89
CA VAL A 90 -13.28 -6.48 -2.28
C VAL A 90 -13.90 -7.54 -3.18
N SER A 91 -14.52 -7.17 -4.30
CA SER A 91 -15.02 -8.19 -5.25
C SER A 91 -13.86 -9.02 -5.81
N MET A 92 -14.15 -10.27 -6.19
CA MET A 92 -13.26 -11.11 -6.97
C MET A 92 -13.27 -10.73 -8.47
N HIS A 93 -14.30 -10.05 -8.94
CA HIS A 93 -14.52 -9.75 -10.35
C HIS A 93 -14.17 -8.29 -10.66
N ARG A 94 -13.29 -8.10 -11.66
CA ARG A 94 -12.94 -6.78 -12.20
C ARG A 94 -14.18 -5.99 -12.60
N ASP A 95 -15.09 -6.61 -13.33
CA ASP A 95 -16.28 -5.93 -13.85
C ASP A 95 -17.18 -5.40 -12.73
N GLU A 96 -17.36 -6.15 -11.63
CA GLU A 96 -18.10 -5.68 -10.45
C GLU A 96 -17.37 -4.54 -9.71
N GLN A 97 -16.04 -4.64 -9.57
CA GLN A 97 -15.24 -3.61 -8.92
C GLN A 97 -15.25 -2.30 -9.72
N ASP A 98 -15.10 -2.39 -11.05
CA ASP A 98 -15.17 -1.24 -11.96
C ASP A 98 -16.60 -0.65 -11.99
N VAL A 99 -17.64 -1.49 -11.94
CA VAL A 99 -19.05 -1.06 -11.81
C VAL A 99 -19.31 -0.34 -10.48
N LEU A 100 -18.79 -0.82 -9.35
CA LEU A 100 -18.88 -0.14 -8.05
C LEU A 100 -18.14 1.20 -8.00
N LEU A 101 -17.08 1.37 -8.80
CA LEU A 101 -16.32 2.63 -8.93
C LEU A 101 -16.96 3.63 -9.90
N VAL A 102 -17.89 3.19 -10.75
CA VAL A 102 -18.63 4.03 -11.73
C VAL A 102 -20.07 4.33 -11.28
N HIS A 103 -20.65 3.49 -10.43
CA HIS A 103 -21.98 3.73 -9.86
C HIS A 103 -22.06 5.06 -9.10
N HIS A 104 -23.23 5.71 -9.18
CA HIS A 104 -23.55 6.80 -8.29
C HIS A 104 -23.58 6.30 -6.83
N PRO A 105 -22.94 7.02 -5.88
CA PRO A 105 -22.98 6.65 -4.47
C PRO A 105 -24.41 6.50 -3.94
N ASP A 106 -24.61 5.50 -3.08
CA ASP A 106 -25.78 5.26 -2.25
C ASP A 106 -25.84 6.26 -1.08
N MET A 107 -25.88 7.54 -1.46
CA MET A 107 -25.63 8.67 -0.58
C MET A 107 -26.78 8.91 0.42
N PRO A 108 -26.50 9.08 1.73
CA PRO A 108 -27.49 9.40 2.75
C PRO A 108 -27.93 10.87 2.70
N GLU A 109 -28.89 11.26 3.55
CA GLU A 109 -29.46 12.62 3.55
C GLU A 109 -28.45 13.72 3.93
N ASN A 110 -27.57 13.49 4.92
CA ASN A 110 -26.57 14.48 5.37
C ASN A 110 -25.14 13.97 5.14
N PRO A 111 -24.71 13.77 3.88
CA PRO A 111 -23.46 13.12 3.57
C PRO A 111 -22.27 13.98 4.02
N ARG A 112 -21.25 13.32 4.56
CA ARG A 112 -20.00 13.96 5.00
C ARG A 112 -18.81 13.24 4.37
N VAL A 113 -17.82 14.00 3.91
CA VAL A 113 -16.63 13.47 3.24
C VAL A 113 -15.34 14.04 3.84
N LEU A 114 -14.25 13.26 3.77
CA LEU A 114 -12.90 13.71 4.12
C LEU A 114 -11.83 13.00 3.29
N ARG A 115 -11.04 13.75 2.53
CA ARG A 115 -9.90 13.26 1.75
C ARG A 115 -8.61 13.38 2.56
N VAL A 116 -8.04 12.24 2.94
CA VAL A 116 -6.95 12.13 3.93
C VAL A 116 -5.67 11.60 3.30
N VAL A 117 -4.63 12.42 3.23
CA VAL A 117 -3.32 12.01 2.68
C VAL A 117 -2.40 11.52 3.80
N LEU A 118 -1.88 10.29 3.67
CA LEU A 118 -0.87 9.75 4.58
C LEU A 118 0.55 10.07 4.07
N LEU A 119 1.20 11.08 4.65
CA LEU A 119 2.60 11.42 4.36
C LEU A 119 3.55 10.84 5.41
N GLY A 120 4.80 10.61 5.02
CA GLY A 120 5.85 10.15 5.94
C GLY A 120 7.05 9.55 5.22
N ALA A 121 8.05 9.13 6.01
CA ALA A 121 9.21 8.42 5.49
C ALA A 121 8.83 7.03 4.92
N PRO A 122 9.66 6.43 4.04
CA PRO A 122 9.61 4.99 3.79
C PRO A 122 9.62 4.21 5.10
N ASN A 123 8.85 3.12 5.16
CA ASN A 123 8.75 2.19 6.29
C ASN A 123 8.20 2.78 7.60
N ALA A 124 7.70 4.03 7.61
CA ALA A 124 7.02 4.65 8.76
C ALA A 124 5.67 3.99 9.13
N GLY A 125 5.22 2.99 8.35
CA GLY A 125 4.01 2.19 8.63
C GLY A 125 2.70 2.79 8.10
N LYS A 126 2.75 3.60 7.02
CA LYS A 126 1.56 4.24 6.41
C LYS A 126 0.55 3.21 5.91
N SER A 127 0.93 2.35 4.96
CA SER A 127 0.10 1.25 4.44
C SER A 127 -0.37 0.29 5.54
N THR A 128 0.45 0.10 6.59
CA THR A 128 0.06 -0.66 7.79
C THR A 128 -1.10 0.02 8.52
N LEU A 129 -0.99 1.32 8.79
CA LEU A 129 -2.06 2.11 9.40
C LEU A 129 -3.31 2.17 8.51
N SER A 130 -3.15 2.33 7.20
CA SER A 130 -4.26 2.28 6.24
C SER A 130 -5.06 0.99 6.36
N ASN A 131 -4.39 -0.17 6.40
CA ASN A 131 -5.04 -1.46 6.57
C ASN A 131 -5.78 -1.58 7.91
N GLN A 132 -5.22 -1.05 9.01
CA GLN A 132 -5.91 -1.06 10.31
C GLN A 132 -7.11 -0.10 10.36
N LEU A 133 -7.06 1.02 9.64
CA LEU A 133 -8.17 1.98 9.56
C LEU A 133 -9.31 1.44 8.68
N LEU A 134 -8.98 0.77 7.56
CA LEU A 134 -9.93 0.02 6.72
C LEU A 134 -10.49 -1.21 7.44
N GLY A 135 -9.70 -1.87 8.28
CA GLY A 135 -10.04 -3.15 8.92
C GLY A 135 -9.78 -4.39 8.06
N ARG A 136 -9.08 -4.25 6.91
CA ARG A 136 -8.75 -5.33 5.96
C ARG A 136 -7.40 -5.05 5.29
N LYS A 137 -6.66 -6.10 4.91
CA LYS A 137 -5.26 -5.97 4.45
C LYS A 137 -5.12 -5.63 2.94
N VAL A 138 -5.67 -4.50 2.52
CA VAL A 138 -5.79 -4.15 1.08
C VAL A 138 -4.50 -3.58 0.47
N PHE A 139 -3.60 -3.00 1.28
CA PHE A 139 -2.32 -2.46 0.81
C PHE A 139 -1.12 -3.32 1.25
N PRO A 140 -0.08 -3.47 0.41
CA PRO A 140 1.08 -4.30 0.72
C PRO A 140 1.99 -3.67 1.78
N VAL A 141 2.42 -4.47 2.76
CA VAL A 141 3.24 -4.06 3.90
C VAL A 141 4.48 -4.94 4.01
N SER A 142 5.66 -4.37 3.80
CA SER A 142 6.94 -5.08 3.95
C SER A 142 7.96 -4.21 4.68
N LYS A 143 8.93 -4.88 5.33
CA LYS A 143 10.08 -4.24 6.00
C LYS A 143 11.10 -3.66 5.01
N LYS A 144 11.00 -3.98 3.72
CA LYS A 144 11.78 -3.34 2.67
C LYS A 144 11.19 -1.99 2.27
N VAL A 145 12.07 -1.12 1.79
CA VAL A 145 11.70 0.17 1.19
C VAL A 145 11.00 -0.04 -0.16
N HIS A 146 10.18 0.95 -0.56
CA HIS A 146 9.48 1.00 -1.86
C HIS A 146 8.40 -0.08 -2.06
N THR A 147 7.79 -0.55 -0.97
CA THR A 147 6.61 -1.43 -0.98
C THR A 147 5.39 -0.74 -1.61
N THR A 148 5.13 0.53 -1.31
CA THR A 148 4.15 1.38 -1.99
C THR A 148 4.85 2.07 -3.17
N ARG A 149 4.42 1.78 -4.42
CA ARG A 149 5.04 2.34 -5.65
C ARG A 149 4.22 3.41 -6.36
N CYS A 150 2.91 3.40 -6.19
CA CYS A 150 1.98 4.41 -6.68
C CYS A 150 1.12 4.87 -5.51
N GLN A 151 0.44 6.00 -5.64
CA GLN A 151 -0.67 6.35 -4.75
C GLN A 151 -1.75 5.25 -4.82
N ALA A 152 -2.25 4.81 -3.66
CA ALA A 152 -3.33 3.83 -3.57
C ALA A 152 -4.46 4.37 -2.67
N LEU A 153 -5.71 4.18 -3.12
CA LEU A 153 -6.90 4.74 -2.47
C LEU A 153 -7.65 3.65 -1.69
N GLY A 154 -8.09 3.99 -0.48
CA GLY A 154 -8.98 3.18 0.34
C GLY A 154 -10.14 4.03 0.87
N VAL A 155 -11.31 3.44 1.04
CA VAL A 155 -12.52 4.15 1.49
C VAL A 155 -13.03 3.54 2.78
N ILE A 156 -13.40 4.38 3.73
CA ILE A 156 -14.03 4.02 5.00
C ILE A 156 -15.39 4.69 5.06
N THR A 157 -16.46 3.92 4.95
CA THR A 157 -17.84 4.41 5.07
C THR A 157 -18.41 3.98 6.42
N GLU A 158 -18.76 4.94 7.28
CA GLU A 158 -19.41 4.68 8.58
C GLU A 158 -20.53 5.70 8.82
N ASN A 159 -21.77 5.19 8.95
CA ASN A 159 -22.99 6.01 9.05
C ASN A 159 -23.08 7.00 7.86
N GLU A 160 -23.26 8.29 8.11
CA GLU A 160 -23.33 9.32 7.06
C GLU A 160 -21.94 9.79 6.55
N THR A 161 -20.84 9.21 7.03
CA THR A 161 -19.48 9.72 6.81
C THR A 161 -18.61 8.79 5.97
N GLN A 162 -17.97 9.36 4.94
CA GLN A 162 -17.00 8.70 4.08
C GLN A 162 -15.60 9.33 4.23
N VAL A 163 -14.61 8.54 4.67
CA VAL A 163 -13.21 8.95 4.78
C VAL A 163 -12.38 8.24 3.72
N ILE A 164 -11.78 9.02 2.83
CA ILE A 164 -11.02 8.55 1.67
C ILE A 164 -9.52 8.64 2.02
N LEU A 165 -8.91 7.50 2.29
CA LEU A 165 -7.49 7.38 2.60
C LEU A 165 -6.66 7.29 1.31
N LEU A 166 -5.66 8.18 1.19
CA LEU A 166 -4.68 8.20 0.11
C LEU A 166 -3.32 7.78 0.68
N ASP A 167 -2.97 6.49 0.56
CA ASP A 167 -1.64 6.00 0.95
C ASP A 167 -0.63 6.32 -0.15
N THR A 168 0.31 7.22 0.15
CA THR A 168 1.32 7.65 -0.84
C THR A 168 2.57 6.79 -0.78
N PRO A 169 3.42 6.79 -1.81
CA PRO A 169 4.82 6.42 -1.67
C PRO A 169 5.50 7.17 -0.52
N GLY A 170 6.43 6.50 0.18
CA GLY A 170 7.20 7.14 1.26
C GLY A 170 8.14 8.20 0.70
N ILE A 171 8.19 9.38 1.33
CA ILE A 171 8.89 10.55 0.78
C ILE A 171 10.40 10.30 0.73
N ILE A 172 10.94 10.18 -0.49
CA ILE A 172 12.35 9.87 -0.77
C ILE A 172 13.09 11.07 -1.36
N SER A 173 14.33 11.29 -0.91
CA SER A 173 15.17 12.37 -1.43
C SER A 173 15.66 12.07 -2.85
N PRO A 174 15.83 13.07 -3.74
CA PRO A 174 16.24 12.81 -5.12
C PRO A 174 17.58 12.06 -5.23
N GLY A 175 18.51 12.31 -4.31
CA GLY A 175 19.75 11.55 -4.18
C GLY A 175 19.59 10.08 -3.75
N LYS A 176 18.49 9.72 -3.07
CA LYS A 176 18.11 8.32 -2.80
C LYS A 176 17.41 7.70 -4.01
N GLN A 177 16.48 8.42 -4.66
CA GLN A 177 15.80 7.97 -5.88
C GLN A 177 16.79 7.54 -6.97
N LYS A 178 17.78 8.39 -7.29
CA LYS A 178 18.81 8.08 -8.30
C LYS A 178 19.72 6.92 -7.91
N ARG A 179 20.01 6.70 -6.63
CA ARG A 179 20.87 5.59 -6.16
C ARG A 179 20.19 4.23 -6.31
N HIS A 180 18.88 4.17 -6.11
CA HIS A 180 18.09 2.92 -6.13
C HIS A 180 17.31 2.72 -7.45
N HIS A 181 17.60 3.51 -8.49
CA HIS A 181 16.98 3.39 -9.84
C HIS A 181 15.43 3.36 -9.82
N LEU A 182 14.83 4.14 -8.91
CA LEU A 182 13.39 4.08 -8.66
C LEU A 182 12.61 4.95 -9.65
N GLU A 183 11.33 4.61 -9.83
CA GLU A 183 10.36 5.34 -10.65
C GLU A 183 10.23 6.83 -10.21
N LEU A 184 10.01 7.73 -11.18
CA LEU A 184 9.91 9.17 -10.92
C LEU A 184 8.59 9.58 -10.26
N SER A 185 7.52 8.80 -10.48
CA SER A 185 6.21 8.92 -9.80
C SER A 185 6.35 9.07 -8.29
N LEU A 186 7.24 8.31 -7.65
CA LEU A 186 7.53 8.35 -6.22
C LEU A 186 7.94 9.74 -5.68
N LEU A 187 8.39 10.65 -6.55
CA LEU A 187 8.73 12.03 -6.22
C LEU A 187 7.59 13.02 -6.47
N GLU A 188 6.58 12.64 -7.27
CA GLU A 188 5.46 13.47 -7.71
C GLU A 188 4.14 13.13 -6.98
N ASP A 189 3.84 11.83 -6.79
CA ASP A 189 2.59 11.34 -6.22
C ASP A 189 2.25 11.95 -4.85
N PRO A 190 3.21 12.16 -3.91
CA PRO A 190 2.93 12.86 -2.66
C PRO A 190 2.52 14.33 -2.83
N TRP A 191 2.86 14.98 -3.95
CA TRP A 191 2.42 16.35 -4.26
C TRP A 191 1.05 16.35 -4.93
N LYS A 192 0.81 15.45 -5.89
CA LYS A 192 -0.50 15.29 -6.56
C LYS A 192 -1.59 14.94 -5.55
N SER A 193 -1.31 14.03 -4.62
CA SER A 193 -2.21 13.67 -3.51
C SER A 193 -2.67 14.91 -2.73
N MET A 194 -1.72 15.79 -2.41
CA MET A 194 -1.93 16.99 -1.57
C MET A 194 -2.70 18.11 -2.26
N GLU A 195 -2.77 18.13 -3.59
CA GLU A 195 -3.59 19.09 -4.34
C GLU A 195 -5.10 18.82 -4.20
N SER A 196 -5.46 17.69 -3.59
CA SER A 196 -6.84 17.29 -3.29
C SER A 196 -7.03 16.80 -1.84
N ALA A 197 -6.20 17.23 -0.90
CA ALA A 197 -6.29 16.82 0.50
C ALA A 197 -7.15 17.79 1.32
N ASP A 198 -8.12 17.26 2.08
CA ASP A 198 -8.81 18.01 3.14
C ASP A 198 -8.01 17.98 4.45
N LEU A 199 -7.27 16.88 4.69
CA LEU A 199 -6.45 16.69 5.89
C LEU A 199 -5.19 15.87 5.59
N VAL A 200 -4.08 16.22 6.26
CA VAL A 200 -2.77 15.57 6.09
C VAL A 200 -2.36 14.85 7.37
N VAL A 201 -2.14 13.55 7.30
CA VAL A 201 -1.64 12.74 8.42
C VAL A 201 -0.16 12.48 8.22
N VAL A 202 0.68 13.01 9.11
CA VAL A 202 2.14 12.91 9.03
C VAL A 202 2.66 11.82 9.94
N LEU A 203 3.04 10.67 9.37
CA LEU A 203 3.60 9.54 10.12
C LEU A 203 5.12 9.68 10.32
N VAL A 204 5.52 9.59 11.60
CA VAL A 204 6.91 9.49 12.04
C VAL A 204 7.10 8.18 12.80
N ASP A 205 8.15 7.44 12.45
CA ASP A 205 8.60 6.26 13.19
C ASP A 205 9.40 6.69 14.43
N VAL A 206 8.91 6.43 15.64
CA VAL A 206 9.62 6.80 16.87
C VAL A 206 10.76 5.84 17.24
N SER A 207 10.79 4.65 16.62
CA SER A 207 11.81 3.63 16.85
C SER A 207 13.11 3.91 16.07
N ASP A 208 13.01 4.55 14.89
CA ASP A 208 14.18 4.94 14.10
C ASP A 208 14.89 6.16 14.70
N LYS A 209 15.92 5.87 15.50
CA LYS A 209 16.81 6.86 16.14
C LYS A 209 17.46 7.84 15.16
N TRP A 210 17.57 7.52 13.87
CA TRP A 210 18.22 8.38 12.87
C TRP A 210 17.29 9.44 12.29
N THR A 211 15.98 9.18 12.23
CA THR A 211 15.01 10.09 11.59
C THR A 211 14.01 10.71 12.55
N ARG A 212 13.63 10.03 13.63
CA ARG A 212 12.56 10.46 14.56
C ARG A 212 12.70 11.88 15.14
N ASN A 213 13.91 12.43 15.21
CA ASN A 213 14.18 13.74 15.81
C ASN A 213 13.81 14.92 14.89
N GLN A 214 13.54 14.69 13.60
CA GLN A 214 13.27 15.75 12.62
C GLN A 214 12.38 15.28 11.46
N LEU A 215 11.53 16.17 10.96
CA LEU A 215 10.77 15.94 9.73
C LEU A 215 11.71 16.06 8.51
N SER A 216 11.44 15.31 7.44
CA SER A 216 12.31 15.35 6.25
C SER A 216 12.20 16.71 5.53
N PRO A 217 13.28 17.27 4.95
CA PRO A 217 13.22 18.56 4.27
C PRO A 217 12.22 18.63 3.09
N GLN A 218 11.81 17.48 2.54
CA GLN A 218 10.78 17.40 1.49
C GLN A 218 9.37 17.40 2.06
N LEU A 219 9.15 16.68 3.16
CA LEU A 219 7.91 16.71 3.92
C LEU A 219 7.62 18.14 4.42
N LEU A 220 8.64 18.82 4.94
CA LEU A 220 8.55 20.23 5.34
C LEU A 220 8.24 21.17 4.16
N ARG A 221 8.87 20.97 2.99
CA ARG A 221 8.53 21.74 1.77
C ARG A 221 7.08 21.48 1.32
N CYS A 222 6.61 20.25 1.43
CA CYS A 222 5.24 19.87 1.08
C CYS A 222 4.23 20.55 2.01
N LEU A 223 4.40 20.40 3.33
CA LEU A 223 3.58 21.08 4.36
C LEU A 223 3.63 22.60 4.22
N THR A 224 4.77 23.18 3.82
CA THR A 224 4.89 24.63 3.58
C THR A 224 4.12 25.07 2.33
N LYS A 225 4.21 24.33 1.20
CA LYS A 225 3.44 24.63 -0.03
C LYS A 225 1.93 24.56 0.22
N PHE A 226 1.50 23.59 1.02
CA PHE A 226 0.09 23.30 1.30
C PHE A 226 -0.32 23.69 2.73
N SER A 227 0.22 24.80 3.24
CA SER A 227 0.06 25.24 4.64
C SER A 227 -1.38 25.62 5.03
N GLN A 228 -2.27 25.78 4.06
CA GLN A 228 -3.72 25.94 4.26
C GLN A 228 -4.43 24.65 4.71
N ILE A 229 -3.86 23.48 4.41
CA ILE A 229 -4.48 22.18 4.68
C ILE A 229 -4.16 21.78 6.13
N PRO A 230 -5.16 21.45 6.98
CA PRO A 230 -4.91 21.01 8.35
C PRO A 230 -4.07 19.73 8.35
N SER A 231 -3.09 19.69 9.27
CA SER A 231 -2.17 18.56 9.42
C SER A 231 -2.20 18.02 10.85
N VAL A 232 -2.05 16.70 11.01
CA VAL A 232 -1.90 16.03 12.31
C VAL A 232 -0.64 15.18 12.33
N LEU A 233 -0.02 15.05 13.50
CA LEU A 233 1.19 14.25 13.69
C LEU A 233 0.82 12.87 14.23
N VAL A 234 1.31 11.82 13.59
CA VAL A 234 1.16 10.43 14.05
C VAL A 234 2.53 9.85 14.39
N MET A 235 2.77 9.65 15.67
CA MET A 235 3.97 9.03 16.21
C MET A 235 3.72 7.53 16.32
N ASN A 236 4.17 6.78 15.30
CA ASN A 236 3.91 5.35 15.12
C ASN A 236 5.06 4.49 15.67
N LYS A 237 4.72 3.25 16.06
CA LYS A 237 5.61 2.23 16.65
C LYS A 237 6.05 2.53 18.09
N VAL A 238 5.13 3.07 18.90
CA VAL A 238 5.38 3.39 20.33
C VAL A 238 5.67 2.15 21.19
N ASP A 239 5.23 0.97 20.75
CA ASP A 239 5.53 -0.34 21.32
C ASP A 239 7.04 -0.66 21.33
N CYS A 240 7.78 -0.17 20.33
CA CYS A 240 9.21 -0.38 20.20
C CYS A 240 10.06 0.54 21.11
N LEU A 241 9.44 1.47 21.87
CA LEU A 241 10.16 2.36 22.78
C LEU A 241 10.35 1.77 24.17
N LYS A 242 11.61 1.46 24.51
CA LYS A 242 12.02 1.09 25.88
C LYS A 242 11.79 2.19 26.93
N GLN A 243 11.63 3.45 26.52
CA GLN A 243 11.44 4.61 27.39
C GLN A 243 10.40 5.54 26.76
N LYS A 244 9.17 5.56 27.30
CA LYS A 244 8.09 6.43 26.80
C LYS A 244 8.31 7.93 27.14
N SER A 245 9.22 8.28 28.06
CA SER A 245 9.60 9.68 28.38
C SER A 245 10.08 10.48 27.15
N VAL A 246 10.83 9.82 26.27
CA VAL A 246 11.39 10.38 25.03
C VAL A 246 10.31 10.91 24.09
N LEU A 247 9.07 10.43 24.19
CA LEU A 247 7.95 10.92 23.37
C LEU A 247 7.72 12.43 23.57
N LEU A 248 7.90 12.97 24.77
CA LEU A 248 7.75 14.40 25.04
C LEU A 248 8.81 15.24 24.31
N GLU A 249 10.07 14.80 24.34
CA GLU A 249 11.19 15.45 23.63
C GLU A 249 10.95 15.45 22.12
N LEU A 250 10.55 14.29 21.57
CA LEU A 250 10.22 14.14 20.14
C LEU A 250 9.01 14.99 19.75
N THR A 251 7.96 15.04 20.57
CA THR A 251 6.82 15.93 20.36
C THR A 251 7.25 17.40 20.31
N ALA A 252 8.08 17.87 21.24
CA ALA A 252 8.58 19.24 21.22
C ALA A 252 9.45 19.54 19.98
N ALA A 253 10.32 18.61 19.59
CA ALA A 253 11.18 18.77 18.41
C ALA A 253 10.39 18.78 17.09
N LEU A 254 9.48 17.83 16.90
CA LEU A 254 8.70 17.67 15.66
C LEU A 254 7.63 18.75 15.48
N THR A 255 7.18 19.40 16.56
CA THR A 255 6.14 20.46 16.52
C THR A 255 6.68 21.86 16.79
N GLU A 256 8.01 22.04 16.88
CA GLU A 256 8.67 23.30 17.30
C GLU A 256 8.10 23.90 18.61
N GLY A 257 7.56 23.03 19.49
CA GLY A 257 6.93 23.39 20.76
C GLY A 257 5.47 23.91 20.67
N VAL A 258 4.80 23.80 19.52
CA VAL A 258 3.45 24.36 19.29
C VAL A 258 2.48 23.33 18.71
N VAL A 259 1.30 23.18 19.32
CA VAL A 259 0.20 22.33 18.83
C VAL A 259 -1.10 23.12 18.86
N ASN A 260 -1.85 23.13 17.76
CA ASN A 260 -3.10 23.88 17.60
C ASN A 260 -2.98 25.36 18.00
N GLY A 261 -1.85 25.99 17.66
CA GLY A 261 -1.50 27.37 18.04
C GLY A 261 -1.11 27.59 19.51
N LYS A 262 -1.16 26.56 20.36
CA LYS A 262 -0.84 26.63 21.79
C LYS A 262 0.59 26.14 22.04
N LYS A 263 1.37 26.87 22.83
CA LYS A 263 2.70 26.43 23.27
C LYS A 263 2.59 25.29 24.28
N LEU A 264 3.38 24.24 24.08
CA LEU A 264 3.47 23.09 24.98
C LEU A 264 4.07 23.49 26.32
N LYS A 265 3.33 23.29 27.42
CA LYS A 265 3.79 23.56 28.80
C LYS A 265 4.70 22.43 29.31
N MET A 266 5.88 22.29 28.72
CA MET A 266 6.90 21.39 29.25
C MET A 266 7.37 21.86 30.63
N ARG A 267 7.14 21.02 31.66
CA ARG A 267 7.96 21.10 32.89
C ARG A 267 9.42 20.81 32.50
N GLN A 268 10.38 21.39 33.21
CA GLN A 268 11.80 21.36 32.84
C GLN A 268 12.40 19.95 32.90
N ALA A 269 12.22 19.18 31.82
CA ALA A 269 12.85 17.88 31.58
C ALA A 269 14.14 18.00 30.74
N PHE A 270 14.58 19.23 30.44
CA PHE A 270 15.89 19.51 29.86
C PHE A 270 17.01 19.26 30.89
N HIS A 271 17.24 18.00 31.24
CA HIS A 271 18.54 17.57 31.75
C HIS A 271 19.53 17.59 30.59
N SER A 272 20.09 18.77 30.34
CA SER A 272 21.15 18.98 29.35
C SER A 272 22.34 18.07 29.64
N HIS A 273 22.57 17.06 28.80
CA HIS A 273 23.83 16.33 28.79
C HIS A 273 24.95 17.28 28.29
N PRO A 274 25.97 17.59 29.10
CA PRO A 274 27.11 18.39 28.65
C PRO A 274 27.99 17.52 27.75
N GLY A 275 27.82 17.62 26.43
CA GLY A 275 28.38 16.61 25.50
C GLY A 275 28.77 17.04 24.08
N THR A 276 28.42 18.26 23.63
CA THR A 276 28.91 18.77 22.33
C THR A 276 29.10 20.29 22.37
N HIS A 277 30.31 20.78 22.11
CA HIS A 277 30.55 22.21 21.92
C HIS A 277 30.03 22.65 20.55
N CYS A 278 29.00 23.50 20.53
CA CYS A 278 28.83 24.48 19.47
C CYS A 278 29.52 25.79 19.93
N PRO A 279 30.37 26.43 19.11
CA PRO A 279 30.97 27.70 19.47
C PRO A 279 29.92 28.82 19.48
N SER A 280 30.00 29.71 20.46
CA SER A 280 29.14 30.89 20.55
C SER A 280 29.27 31.77 19.30
N PRO A 281 28.17 32.37 18.78
CA PRO A 281 28.26 33.31 17.68
C PRO A 281 29.01 34.57 18.14
N ALA A 282 30.21 34.78 17.60
CA ALA A 282 30.92 36.03 17.77
C ALA A 282 30.14 37.19 17.12
N VAL A 283 30.17 38.36 17.76
CA VAL A 283 29.57 39.60 17.24
C VAL A 283 30.14 39.90 15.86
N LYS A 284 29.25 40.27 14.91
CA LYS A 284 29.62 40.77 13.58
C LYS A 284 28.74 41.95 13.18
N ASP A 285 29.30 42.81 12.36
CA ASP A 285 28.82 44.17 12.09
C ASP A 285 27.46 44.24 11.36
N PRO A 286 26.69 45.31 11.58
CA PRO A 286 25.35 45.48 11.04
C PRO A 286 25.36 45.93 9.57
N ASN A 287 25.91 45.13 8.66
CA ASN A 287 25.70 45.32 7.21
C ASN A 287 25.96 44.06 6.36
N THR A 288 25.09 43.06 6.47
CA THR A 288 24.90 42.04 5.41
C THR A 288 23.46 41.55 5.41
N GLN A 289 22.70 41.84 4.35
CA GLN A 289 21.43 41.17 4.10
C GLN A 289 21.72 39.82 3.42
N SER A 290 21.59 38.71 4.15
CA SER A 290 21.71 37.36 3.61
C SER A 290 20.41 36.58 3.78
N VAL A 291 19.79 36.21 2.65
CA VAL A 291 18.54 35.45 2.63
C VAL A 291 18.84 33.96 2.83
N GLY A 292 18.34 33.39 3.93
CA GLY A 292 18.45 31.96 4.20
C GLY A 292 17.89 31.60 5.57
N ASN A 293 16.63 31.14 5.61
CA ASN A 293 16.05 30.62 6.85
C ASN A 293 16.89 29.45 7.39
N PRO A 294 17.13 29.37 8.72
CA PRO A 294 17.71 28.17 9.32
C PRO A 294 16.85 26.94 8.99
N GLN A 295 17.47 25.78 8.83
CA GLN A 295 16.76 24.55 8.51
C GLN A 295 15.82 24.17 9.67
N ARG A 296 14.51 24.41 9.48
CA ARG A 296 13.48 23.91 10.38
C ARG A 296 13.57 22.38 10.47
N THR A 297 13.42 21.87 11.67
CA THR A 297 13.40 20.43 11.98
C THR A 297 11.99 19.92 12.26
N GLY A 298 11.03 20.81 12.56
CA GLY A 298 9.65 20.48 12.90
C GLY A 298 8.63 21.32 12.13
N TRP A 299 7.37 21.21 12.54
CA TRP A 299 6.23 21.90 11.93
C TRP A 299 5.23 22.37 13.01
N PRO A 300 5.09 23.69 13.25
CA PRO A 300 4.32 24.24 14.37
C PRO A 300 2.81 24.36 14.11
N HIS A 301 2.33 23.91 12.95
CA HIS A 301 0.93 24.06 12.53
C HIS A 301 0.12 22.76 12.63
N PHE A 302 0.66 21.73 13.29
CA PHE A 302 -0.12 20.53 13.61
C PHE A 302 -1.33 20.86 14.49
N LYS A 303 -2.50 20.35 14.10
CA LYS A 303 -3.77 20.50 14.81
C LYS A 303 -3.90 19.58 16.01
N GLU A 304 -3.37 18.36 15.90
CA GLU A 304 -3.42 17.34 16.95
C GLU A 304 -2.26 16.34 16.81
N ILE A 305 -1.96 15.60 17.89
CA ILE A 305 -0.94 14.55 17.93
C ILE A 305 -1.53 13.22 18.41
N PHE A 306 -1.26 12.15 17.66
CA PHE A 306 -1.58 10.78 18.04
C PHE A 306 -0.29 10.00 18.27
N MET A 307 -0.26 9.21 19.35
CA MET A 307 0.82 8.27 19.67
C MET A 307 0.21 6.87 19.60
N LEU A 308 0.64 6.03 18.65
CA LEU A 308 -0.04 4.77 18.34
C LEU A 308 0.91 3.67 17.87
N SER A 309 0.38 2.45 17.74
CA SER A 309 1.05 1.37 17.01
C SER A 309 0.11 0.75 15.98
N ALA A 310 0.42 1.00 14.71
CA ALA A 310 -0.28 0.39 13.58
C ALA A 310 -0.07 -1.14 13.49
N LEU A 311 0.83 -1.73 14.30
CA LEU A 311 1.06 -3.18 14.32
C LEU A 311 0.22 -3.89 15.39
N SER A 312 0.07 -3.30 16.59
CA SER A 312 -0.74 -3.87 17.69
C SER A 312 -2.17 -3.32 17.77
N GLN A 313 -2.53 -2.38 16.88
CA GLN A 313 -3.77 -1.58 16.91
C GLN A 313 -3.90 -0.63 18.14
N GLU A 314 -2.87 -0.50 19.00
CA GLU A 314 -2.80 0.49 20.10
C GLU A 314 -3.10 1.90 19.54
N ASP A 315 -4.14 2.55 20.06
CA ASP A 315 -4.65 3.90 19.69
C ASP A 315 -5.06 4.16 18.23
N VAL A 316 -5.12 3.15 17.36
CA VAL A 316 -5.59 3.32 15.97
C VAL A 316 -7.07 3.72 15.90
N LYS A 317 -7.91 3.18 16.80
CA LYS A 317 -9.35 3.54 16.88
C LYS A 317 -9.54 5.02 17.24
N THR A 318 -8.68 5.56 18.11
CA THR A 318 -8.67 6.97 18.51
C THR A 318 -8.44 7.90 17.31
N LEU A 319 -7.50 7.54 16.43
CA LEU A 319 -7.27 8.25 15.17
C LEU A 319 -8.46 8.07 14.20
N LYS A 320 -9.03 6.86 14.05
CA LYS A 320 -10.18 6.63 13.17
C LYS A 320 -11.37 7.51 13.55
N GLN A 321 -11.72 7.55 14.84
CA GLN A 321 -12.80 8.38 15.35
C GLN A 321 -12.53 9.87 15.13
N TYR A 322 -11.28 10.34 15.32
CA TYR A 322 -10.90 11.71 15.01
C TYR A 322 -11.15 12.04 13.53
N LEU A 323 -10.66 11.22 12.60
CA LEU A 323 -10.85 11.45 11.15
C LEU A 323 -12.34 11.53 10.78
N LEU A 324 -13.17 10.60 11.29
CA LEU A 324 -14.63 10.66 11.10
C LEU A 324 -15.23 11.99 11.58
N THR A 325 -14.81 12.52 12.74
CA THR A 325 -15.29 13.82 13.22
C THR A 325 -14.77 15.04 12.45
N GLN A 326 -13.70 14.92 11.66
CA GLN A 326 -13.20 16.02 10.84
C GLN A 326 -13.93 16.15 9.48
N ALA A 327 -14.74 15.17 9.09
CA ALA A 327 -15.44 15.17 7.80
C ALA A 327 -16.43 16.34 7.66
N GLN A 328 -16.42 16.98 6.49
CA GLN A 328 -17.25 18.14 6.20
C GLN A 328 -18.50 17.73 5.40
N PRO A 329 -19.63 18.45 5.51
CA PRO A 329 -20.80 18.20 4.66
C PRO A 329 -20.43 18.32 3.18
N GLY A 330 -20.75 17.29 2.40
CA GLY A 330 -20.37 17.19 0.99
C GLY A 330 -20.75 15.82 0.43
N PRO A 331 -20.94 15.71 -0.90
CA PRO A 331 -21.33 14.45 -1.51
C PRO A 331 -20.26 13.38 -1.28
N TRP A 332 -20.70 12.14 -1.11
CA TRP A 332 -19.79 10.99 -1.17
C TRP A 332 -19.21 10.88 -2.59
N GLU A 333 -17.99 10.35 -2.70
CA GLU A 333 -17.31 10.13 -3.98
C GLU A 333 -17.49 8.69 -4.48
N TYR A 334 -17.72 7.74 -3.57
CA TYR A 334 -17.80 6.30 -3.85
C TYR A 334 -19.04 5.67 -3.23
N HIS A 335 -19.53 4.58 -3.83
CA HIS A 335 -20.55 3.71 -3.23
C HIS A 335 -20.03 3.08 -1.93
N SER A 336 -20.90 2.87 -0.93
CA SER A 336 -20.55 2.46 0.44
C SER A 336 -19.73 1.17 0.52
N ALA A 337 -20.02 0.23 -0.38
CA ALA A 337 -19.34 -1.06 -0.54
C ALA A 337 -17.92 -0.95 -1.15
N VAL A 338 -17.53 0.19 -1.74
CA VAL A 338 -16.16 0.38 -2.22
C VAL A 338 -15.21 0.43 -1.02
N LEU A 339 -14.23 -0.47 -0.99
CA LEU A 339 -13.14 -0.44 -0.01
C LEU A 339 -11.84 0.15 -0.59
N THR A 340 -11.64 0.07 -1.91
CA THR A 340 -10.43 0.54 -2.61
C THR A 340 -10.72 0.77 -4.10
N SER A 341 -9.88 1.58 -4.76
CA SER A 341 -9.87 1.73 -6.22
C SER A 341 -8.94 0.74 -6.95
N GLN A 342 -8.29 -0.18 -6.23
CA GLN A 342 -7.44 -1.21 -6.86
C GLN A 342 -8.31 -2.34 -7.43
N THR A 343 -7.95 -2.84 -8.60
CA THR A 343 -8.61 -4.01 -9.18
C THR A 343 -8.14 -5.33 -8.51
N PRO A 344 -8.95 -6.40 -8.55
CA PRO A 344 -8.65 -7.64 -7.80
C PRO A 344 -7.29 -8.27 -8.17
N GLU A 345 -6.90 -8.18 -9.45
CA GLU A 345 -5.62 -8.70 -9.94
C GLU A 345 -4.43 -7.81 -9.54
N GLU A 346 -4.64 -6.49 -9.35
CA GLU A 346 -3.63 -5.58 -8.81
C GLU A 346 -3.39 -5.84 -7.32
N ILE A 347 -4.45 -6.11 -6.56
CA ILE A 347 -4.36 -6.53 -5.14
C ILE A 347 -3.59 -7.85 -5.06
N CYS A 348 -3.96 -8.85 -5.86
CA CYS A 348 -3.25 -10.12 -5.94
C CYS A 348 -1.76 -9.92 -6.28
N ALA A 349 -1.46 -9.15 -7.32
CA ALA A 349 -0.08 -8.81 -7.67
C ALA A 349 0.66 -8.08 -6.54
N ASN A 350 -0.01 -7.18 -5.81
CA ASN A 350 0.57 -6.44 -4.68
C ASN A 350 0.84 -7.33 -3.47
N ILE A 351 -0.05 -8.27 -3.12
CA ILE A 351 0.14 -9.25 -2.05
C ILE A 351 1.28 -10.23 -2.40
N ILE A 352 1.32 -10.78 -3.62
CA ILE A 352 2.44 -11.61 -4.08
C ILE A 352 3.75 -10.80 -4.01
N ARG A 353 3.73 -9.52 -4.43
CA ARG A 353 4.89 -8.61 -4.40
C ARG A 353 5.37 -8.30 -2.98
N GLU A 354 4.47 -8.27 -2.00
CA GLU A 354 4.82 -8.20 -0.58
C GLU A 354 5.65 -9.42 -0.17
N LYS A 355 5.16 -10.64 -0.43
CA LYS A 355 5.87 -11.88 -0.07
C LYS A 355 7.20 -12.04 -0.83
N LEU A 356 7.25 -11.61 -2.09
CA LEU A 356 8.51 -11.50 -2.85
C LEU A 356 9.50 -10.55 -2.18
N LEU A 357 9.04 -9.41 -1.65
CA LEU A 357 9.87 -8.47 -0.88
C LEU A 357 10.30 -9.05 0.47
N GLU A 358 9.52 -9.89 1.13
CA GLU A 358 9.94 -10.49 2.41
C GLU A 358 10.95 -11.64 2.23
N HIS A 359 10.71 -12.58 1.31
CA HIS A 359 11.47 -13.83 1.23
C HIS A 359 12.73 -13.80 0.35
N LEU A 360 12.80 -12.93 -0.66
CA LEU A 360 13.92 -12.94 -1.62
C LEU A 360 15.03 -11.94 -1.26
N PRO A 361 16.31 -12.23 -1.50
CA PRO A 361 17.41 -11.31 -1.17
C PRO A 361 17.55 -10.16 -2.18
N GLN A 362 18.17 -9.06 -1.74
CA GLN A 362 18.70 -7.98 -2.60
C GLN A 362 17.67 -7.44 -3.62
N GLU A 363 18.11 -7.22 -4.86
CA GLU A 363 17.34 -6.63 -5.98
C GLU A 363 16.35 -7.60 -6.65
N VAL A 364 16.34 -8.89 -6.26
CA VAL A 364 15.53 -9.92 -6.91
C VAL A 364 14.02 -9.57 -6.95
N PRO A 365 13.37 -9.09 -5.86
CA PRO A 365 11.93 -8.79 -5.88
C PRO A 365 11.53 -7.75 -6.93
N TYR A 366 12.38 -6.74 -7.14
CA TYR A 366 12.11 -5.64 -8.07
C TYR A 366 12.26 -6.05 -9.54
N ASN A 367 12.88 -7.20 -9.80
CA ASN A 367 13.12 -7.78 -11.11
C ASN A 367 12.15 -8.93 -11.47
N VAL A 368 11.10 -9.16 -10.66
CA VAL A 368 10.02 -10.09 -10.98
C VAL A 368 8.87 -9.34 -11.66
N GLN A 369 8.62 -9.63 -12.94
CA GLN A 369 7.37 -9.22 -13.58
C GLN A 369 6.29 -10.26 -13.28
N GLN A 370 5.05 -9.82 -13.13
CA GLN A 370 3.91 -10.70 -12.86
C GLN A 370 2.92 -10.67 -14.01
N LYS A 371 2.34 -11.82 -14.34
CA LYS A 371 1.25 -11.92 -15.31
C LYS A 371 0.23 -12.97 -14.88
N THR A 372 -1.02 -12.53 -14.72
CA THR A 372 -2.18 -13.40 -14.53
C THR A 372 -2.37 -14.31 -15.75
N ALA A 373 -2.73 -15.57 -15.48
CA ALA A 373 -2.82 -16.63 -16.47
C ALA A 373 -4.17 -17.34 -16.50
N VAL A 374 -4.80 -17.43 -15.33
CA VAL A 374 -6.16 -17.91 -15.03
C VAL A 374 -6.63 -17.05 -13.86
N TRP A 375 -7.90 -16.64 -13.93
CA TRP A 375 -8.62 -15.93 -12.87
C TRP A 375 -10.09 -16.30 -13.05
N GLU A 376 -10.46 -17.44 -12.47
CA GLU A 376 -11.73 -18.13 -12.74
C GLU A 376 -12.33 -18.63 -11.42
N GLU A 377 -13.66 -18.65 -11.32
CA GLU A 377 -14.37 -19.27 -10.20
C GLU A 377 -14.37 -20.80 -10.41
N GLY A 378 -13.94 -21.54 -9.40
CA GLY A 378 -13.89 -22.99 -9.38
C GLY A 378 -15.26 -23.62 -9.10
N PRO A 379 -15.40 -24.94 -9.31
CA PRO A 379 -16.68 -25.65 -9.20
C PRO A 379 -17.24 -25.73 -7.76
N GLY A 380 -16.49 -25.30 -6.74
CA GLY A 380 -16.95 -25.15 -5.36
C GLY A 380 -17.17 -23.70 -4.92
N GLY A 381 -16.98 -22.70 -5.79
CA GLY A 381 -17.00 -21.27 -5.45
C GLY A 381 -15.63 -20.73 -4.99
N GLU A 382 -14.55 -21.49 -5.18
CA GLU A 382 -13.20 -21.08 -4.85
C GLU A 382 -12.56 -20.24 -5.96
N LEU A 383 -11.81 -19.19 -5.63
CA LEU A 383 -11.12 -18.35 -6.62
C LEU A 383 -9.82 -19.03 -7.09
N VAL A 384 -9.79 -19.49 -8.34
CA VAL A 384 -8.63 -20.17 -8.94
C VAL A 384 -7.74 -19.15 -9.65
N ILE A 385 -6.55 -18.90 -9.09
CA ILE A 385 -5.58 -17.93 -9.58
C ILE A 385 -4.32 -18.65 -10.09
N GLN A 386 -3.96 -18.46 -11.35
CA GLN A 386 -2.62 -18.84 -11.84
C GLN A 386 -1.78 -17.60 -12.13
N GLN A 387 -0.65 -17.44 -11.43
CA GLN A 387 0.29 -16.35 -11.68
C GLN A 387 1.57 -16.85 -12.35
N LYS A 388 2.01 -16.13 -13.39
CA LYS A 388 3.31 -16.34 -14.05
C LYS A 388 4.27 -15.26 -13.58
N LEU A 389 5.28 -15.68 -12.81
CA LEU A 389 6.38 -14.86 -12.33
C LEU A 389 7.53 -14.94 -13.35
N LEU A 390 7.77 -13.85 -14.07
CA LEU A 390 8.77 -13.76 -15.14
C LEU A 390 10.03 -13.07 -14.60
N VAL A 391 11.19 -13.69 -14.79
CA VAL A 391 12.48 -13.18 -14.27
C VAL A 391 13.57 -13.15 -15.34
N PRO A 392 14.43 -12.12 -15.38
CA PRO A 392 15.43 -11.95 -16.45
C PRO A 392 16.65 -12.87 -16.35
N LYS A 393 16.80 -13.66 -15.29
CA LYS A 393 18.01 -14.46 -15.01
C LYS A 393 17.69 -15.80 -14.34
N GLU A 394 18.40 -16.86 -14.73
CA GLU A 394 18.31 -18.17 -14.06
C GLU A 394 18.66 -18.12 -12.56
N SER A 395 19.57 -17.24 -12.14
CA SER A 395 19.90 -17.06 -10.73
C SER A 395 18.70 -16.56 -9.93
N TYR A 396 17.93 -15.63 -10.48
CA TYR A 396 16.69 -15.15 -9.87
C TYR A 396 15.60 -16.24 -9.85
N MET A 397 15.49 -17.04 -10.93
CA MET A 397 14.60 -18.21 -10.98
C MET A 397 14.94 -19.24 -9.88
N LYS A 398 16.23 -19.55 -9.71
CA LYS A 398 16.71 -20.51 -8.68
C LYS A 398 16.48 -19.99 -7.26
N LEU A 399 16.63 -18.69 -7.01
CA LEU A 399 16.31 -18.06 -5.72
C LEU A 399 14.79 -18.03 -5.43
N LEU A 400 13.96 -17.71 -6.43
CA LEU A 400 12.51 -17.64 -6.31
C LEU A 400 11.85 -19.01 -6.08
N ILE A 401 12.31 -20.05 -6.79
CA ILE A 401 11.86 -21.43 -6.54
C ILE A 401 12.39 -21.92 -5.18
N GLY A 402 13.67 -21.65 -4.89
CA GLY A 402 14.34 -22.07 -3.67
C GLY A 402 14.58 -23.59 -3.58
N PRO A 403 15.20 -24.07 -2.48
CA PRO A 403 15.48 -25.49 -2.28
C PRO A 403 14.19 -26.32 -2.34
N LYS A 404 14.15 -27.32 -3.22
CA LYS A 404 12.99 -28.22 -3.44
C LYS A 404 11.65 -27.51 -3.78
N GLY A 405 11.67 -26.22 -4.17
CA GLY A 405 10.44 -25.44 -4.39
C GLY A 405 9.85 -24.80 -3.13
N HIS A 406 10.55 -24.85 -1.99
CA HIS A 406 10.02 -24.39 -0.71
C HIS A 406 9.68 -22.89 -0.68
N VAL A 407 10.51 -22.05 -1.29
CA VAL A 407 10.33 -20.57 -1.25
C VAL A 407 9.09 -20.16 -2.04
N ILE A 408 8.90 -20.68 -3.25
CA ILE A 408 7.69 -20.37 -4.03
C ILE A 408 6.42 -20.98 -3.40
N SER A 409 6.51 -22.16 -2.79
CA SER A 409 5.40 -22.79 -2.06
C SER A 409 4.99 -21.97 -0.83
N GLN A 410 5.95 -21.46 -0.07
CA GLN A 410 5.69 -20.55 1.05
C GLN A 410 5.08 -19.22 0.59
N ILE A 411 5.62 -18.60 -0.46
CA ILE A 411 5.07 -17.37 -1.05
C ILE A 411 3.62 -17.58 -1.51
N ALA A 412 3.29 -18.71 -2.13
CA ALA A 412 1.93 -19.06 -2.52
C ALA A 412 1.00 -19.22 -1.30
N GLN A 413 1.44 -19.98 -0.29
CA GLN A 413 0.64 -20.24 0.92
C GLN A 413 0.41 -18.96 1.77
N GLU A 414 1.36 -18.04 1.80
CA GLU A 414 1.22 -16.74 2.48
C GLU A 414 0.38 -15.75 1.67
N ALA A 415 0.51 -15.73 0.33
CA ALA A 415 -0.33 -14.89 -0.51
C ALA A 415 -1.79 -15.37 -0.53
N GLY A 416 -2.03 -16.68 -0.61
CA GLY A 416 -3.38 -17.25 -0.63
C GLY A 416 -4.17 -16.92 0.65
N ARG A 417 -3.55 -17.06 1.82
CA ARG A 417 -4.17 -16.70 3.12
C ARG A 417 -4.52 -15.22 3.22
N ASP A 418 -3.62 -14.34 2.76
CA ASP A 418 -3.91 -12.90 2.71
C ASP A 418 -5.08 -12.60 1.73
N LEU A 419 -5.16 -13.30 0.59
CA LEU A 419 -6.23 -13.09 -0.40
C LEU A 419 -7.59 -13.66 0.05
N MET A 420 -7.62 -14.76 0.80
CA MET A 420 -8.83 -15.27 1.47
C MET A 420 -9.43 -14.21 2.43
N ASP A 421 -8.59 -13.53 3.22
CA ASP A 421 -9.01 -12.42 4.08
C ASP A 421 -9.50 -11.21 3.28
N ILE A 422 -8.92 -10.93 2.11
CA ILE A 422 -9.29 -9.75 1.32
C ILE A 422 -10.61 -9.94 0.55
N PHE A 423 -10.83 -11.12 -0.04
CA PHE A 423 -11.99 -11.43 -0.86
C PHE A 423 -13.13 -12.14 -0.10
N LEU A 424 -12.89 -12.59 1.14
CA LEU A 424 -13.82 -13.40 1.95
C LEU A 424 -14.27 -14.72 1.30
N CYS A 425 -13.39 -15.34 0.51
CA CYS A 425 -13.62 -16.62 -0.18
C CYS A 425 -12.45 -17.59 0.04
N ASP A 426 -12.62 -18.86 -0.35
CA ASP A 426 -11.50 -19.79 -0.53
C ASP A 426 -10.71 -19.43 -1.81
N VAL A 427 -9.38 -19.46 -1.75
CA VAL A 427 -8.49 -19.06 -2.88
C VAL A 427 -7.44 -20.13 -3.15
N ASP A 428 -7.44 -20.70 -4.37
CA ASP A 428 -6.37 -21.58 -4.85
C ASP A 428 -5.40 -20.82 -5.75
N ILE A 429 -4.23 -20.47 -5.18
CA ILE A 429 -3.21 -19.67 -5.88
C ILE A 429 -1.98 -20.50 -6.31
N HIS A 430 -1.90 -20.72 -7.61
CA HIS A 430 -0.82 -21.45 -8.28
C HIS A 430 0.22 -20.50 -8.88
N LEU A 431 1.41 -20.45 -8.26
CA LEU A 431 2.55 -19.65 -8.74
C LEU A 431 3.49 -20.46 -9.64
N SER A 432 3.84 -19.91 -10.81
CA SER A 432 4.75 -20.54 -11.77
C SER A 432 5.87 -19.59 -12.21
N VAL A 433 7.12 -20.05 -12.25
CA VAL A 433 8.27 -19.22 -12.66
C VAL A 433 8.66 -19.50 -14.10
N LYS A 434 8.97 -18.46 -14.87
CA LYS A 434 9.56 -18.56 -16.21
C LYS A 434 10.67 -17.53 -16.38
N LEU A 435 11.62 -17.82 -17.27
CA LEU A 435 12.54 -16.79 -17.75
C LEU A 435 11.78 -15.80 -18.63
N LEU A 436 12.11 -14.51 -18.51
CA LEU A 436 11.81 -13.52 -19.53
C LEU A 436 12.56 -13.93 -20.82
N LYS A 437 11.91 -13.80 -21.97
CA LYS A 437 12.47 -14.09 -23.31
C LYS A 437 12.65 -12.80 -24.09
#